data_AF-W1XVD7-F1
#
_entry.id   AF-W1XVD7-F1
#
_cell.length_a   1.000
_cell.length_b   1.000
_cell.length_c   1.000
_cell.angle_alpha   90.00
_cell.angle_beta   90.00
_cell.angle_gamma   90.00
#
_symmetry.space_group_name_H-M   'P 1'
#
loop_
_entity.id
_entity.type
_entity.pdbx_description
1 polymer ?
#
loop_
_entity_poly.entity_id
_entity_poly.type
_entity_poly.pdbx_seq_one_letter_code
_entity_poly.pdbx_strand_id
1 'polypeptide(L)'
;FTGLNNLNIMSILNHKYSQFFGFTENEVDKILRYYKLEEKMELVKYWYNGYVFGKTIVYNPWSVVKYIFDANTDREVLPSSYWANTSSNSIVKS
;
A
#
# COMPACT_ATOMS: atom_id res chain seq x y z
N PHE A 1 28.95 -26.34 -12.99
CA PHE A 1 28.25 -25.81 -11.81
C PHE A 1 28.58 -24.34 -11.68
N THR A 2 27.72 -23.44 -12.14
CA THR A 2 27.75 -22.05 -11.64
C THR A 2 26.69 -21.97 -10.56
N GLY A 3 27.07 -22.42 -9.36
CA GLY A 3 26.23 -22.26 -8.19
C GLY A 3 26.06 -20.76 -7.95
N LEU A 4 24.81 -20.30 -7.94
CA LEU A 4 24.43 -18.99 -7.42
C LEU A 4 24.99 -18.86 -5.99
N ASN A 5 26.14 -18.21 -5.86
CA ASN A 5 26.76 -17.87 -4.58
C ASN A 5 26.66 -16.36 -4.36
N ASN A 6 26.33 -15.95 -3.13
CA ASN A 6 26.09 -14.58 -2.67
C ASN A 6 24.77 -13.91 -3.11
N LEU A 7 23.65 -14.64 -3.06
CA LEU A 7 22.32 -13.99 -3.12
C LEU A 7 22.07 -13.18 -1.85
N ASN A 8 22.13 -11.85 -1.95
CA ASN A 8 21.66 -10.97 -0.89
C ASN A 8 20.15 -10.77 -1.05
N ILE A 9 19.35 -11.58 -0.33
CA ILE A 9 17.90 -11.50 -0.38
C ILE A 9 17.44 -10.24 0.36
N MET A 10 17.03 -9.23 -0.40
CA MET A 10 16.38 -8.03 0.13
C MET A 10 14.89 -8.30 0.31
N SER A 11 14.53 -8.96 1.41
CA SER A 11 13.13 -9.24 1.73
C SER A 11 12.43 -8.03 2.35
N ILE A 12 11.10 -8.12 2.46
CA ILE A 12 10.24 -7.17 3.18
C ILE A 12 10.66 -6.93 4.65
N LEU A 13 11.48 -7.83 5.22
CA LEU A 13 12.02 -7.72 6.58
C LEU A 13 13.27 -6.84 6.64
N ASN A 14 13.87 -6.51 5.49
CA ASN A 14 15.03 -5.65 5.44
C ASN A 14 14.63 -4.18 5.59
N HIS A 15 14.91 -3.62 6.77
CA HIS A 15 14.63 -2.23 7.14
C HIS A 15 15.14 -1.19 6.14
N LYS A 16 16.20 -1.47 5.37
CA LYS A 16 16.69 -0.53 4.34
C LYS A 16 15.75 -0.39 3.14
N TYR A 17 14.91 -1.40 2.90
CA TYR A 17 14.10 -1.47 1.69
C TYR A 17 12.58 -1.46 1.96
N SER A 18 12.19 -1.48 3.22
CA SER A 18 10.78 -1.50 3.67
C SER A 18 9.91 -0.43 2.99
N GLN A 19 10.44 0.78 2.82
CA GLN A 19 9.72 1.90 2.21
C GLN A 19 9.39 1.72 0.72
N PHE A 20 10.09 0.84 0.00
CA PHE A 20 9.87 0.64 -1.44
C PHE A 20 8.74 -0.35 -1.76
N PHE A 21 8.16 -0.99 -0.73
CA PHE A 21 7.08 -1.96 -0.89
C PHE A 21 5.68 -1.34 -0.71
N GLY A 22 5.60 -0.02 -0.58
CA GLY A 22 4.35 0.71 -0.43
C GLY A 22 4.53 2.21 -0.56
N PHE A 23 3.46 2.96 -0.28
CA PHE A 23 3.59 4.40 -0.05
C PHE A 23 3.84 4.66 1.42
N THR A 24 4.78 5.53 1.75
CA THR A 24 4.90 6.09 3.10
C THR A 24 3.73 6.99 3.42
N GLU A 25 3.48 7.26 4.70
CA GLU A 25 2.42 8.18 5.12
C GLU A 25 2.54 9.58 4.47
N ASN A 26 3.77 10.08 4.35
CA ASN A 26 4.05 11.36 3.70
C ASN A 26 3.75 11.34 2.19
N GLU A 27 3.98 10.21 1.51
CA GLU A 27 3.62 10.07 0.10
C GLU A 27 2.09 10.02 -0.06
N VAL A 28 1.38 9.32 0.82
CA VAL A 28 -0.09 9.30 0.83
C VAL A 28 -0.66 10.71 1.05
N ASP A 29 -0.16 11.46 2.04
CA ASP A 29 -0.59 12.85 2.29
C ASP A 29 -0.36 13.75 1.06
N LYS A 30 0.81 13.64 0.42
CA LYS A 30 1.11 14.39 -0.81
C LYS A 30 0.16 14.05 -1.96
N ILE A 31 -0.16 12.77 -2.15
CA ILE A 31 -1.09 12.36 -3.22
C ILE A 31 -2.50 12.89 -2.91
N LEU A 32 -2.98 12.78 -1.66
CA LEU A 32 -4.29 13.30 -1.27
C LEU A 32 -4.40 14.81 -1.47
N ARG A 33 -3.37 15.58 -1.08
CA ARG A 33 -3.32 17.03 -1.32
C ARG A 33 -3.33 17.37 -2.80
N TYR A 34 -2.63 16.62 -3.63
CA TYR A 34 -2.61 16.83 -5.07
C TYR A 34 -4.02 16.74 -5.68
N TYR A 35 -4.84 15.81 -5.19
CA TYR A 35 -6.23 15.63 -5.61
C TYR A 35 -7.26 16.46 -4.80
N LYS A 36 -6.81 17.28 -3.84
CA LYS A 36 -7.67 18.07 -2.93
C LYS A 36 -8.63 17.18 -2.11
N LEU A 37 -8.04 16.13 -1.52
CA LEU A 37 -8.68 15.09 -0.70
C LEU A 37 -7.97 14.94 0.66
N GLU A 38 -7.24 15.96 1.14
CA GLU A 38 -6.51 15.90 2.40
C GLU A 38 -7.39 15.54 3.62
N GLU A 39 -8.69 15.83 3.57
CA GLU A 39 -9.65 15.46 4.61
C GLU A 39 -9.88 13.95 4.71
N LYS A 40 -9.49 13.18 3.68
CA LYS A 40 -9.64 11.72 3.65
C LYS A 40 -8.47 10.98 4.29
N MET A 41 -7.43 11.67 4.78
CA MET A 41 -6.22 11.04 5.33
C MET A 41 -6.53 10.07 6.48
N GLU A 42 -7.35 10.50 7.44
CA GLU A 42 -7.72 9.66 8.58
C GLU A 42 -8.54 8.44 8.16
N LEU A 43 -9.34 8.58 7.10
CA LEU A 43 -10.13 7.49 6.55
C LEU A 43 -9.24 6.46 5.83
N VAL A 44 -8.23 6.91 5.09
CA VAL A 44 -7.20 6.08 4.46
C VAL A 44 -6.37 5.33 5.50
N LYS A 45 -5.98 6.01 6.59
CA LYS A 45 -5.31 5.42 7.76
C LYS A 45 -6.13 4.29 8.37
N TYR A 46 -7.40 4.57 8.66
CA TYR A 46 -8.30 3.61 9.28
C TYR A 46 -8.51 2.36 8.43
N TRP A 47 -8.74 2.53 7.13
CA TRP A 47 -9.09 1.41 6.25
C TRP A 47 -7.92 0.55 5.80
N TYR A 48 -6.78 1.17 5.49
CA TYR A 48 -5.65 0.45 4.93
C TYR A 48 -4.57 0.13 5.94
N ASN A 49 -4.65 0.73 7.15
CA ASN A 49 -3.91 0.45 8.39
C ASN A 49 -2.37 0.28 8.27
N GLY A 50 -1.82 0.60 7.11
CA GLY A 50 -0.45 0.32 6.72
C GLY A 50 0.01 -1.12 6.98
N TYR A 51 1.26 -1.37 6.63
CA TYR A 51 2.06 -2.47 7.12
C TYR A 51 3.24 -1.86 7.86
N VAL A 52 3.53 -2.38 9.06
CA VAL A 52 4.73 -2.00 9.78
C VAL A 52 5.87 -2.87 9.28
N PHE A 53 6.74 -2.29 8.46
CA PHE A 53 8.00 -2.92 8.09
C PHE A 53 9.12 -2.24 8.87
N GLY A 54 9.48 -2.88 9.98
CA GLY A 54 10.47 -2.35 10.89
C GLY A 54 9.98 -1.14 11.67
N LYS A 55 10.42 0.06 11.29
CA LYS A 55 9.97 1.35 11.87
C LYS A 55 9.15 2.20 10.91
N THR A 56 8.92 1.71 9.69
CA THR A 56 8.23 2.45 8.64
C THR A 56 6.84 1.85 8.43
N ILE A 57 5.83 2.71 8.47
CA ILE A 57 4.47 2.37 8.05
C ILE A 57 4.40 2.61 6.55
N VAL A 58 4.03 1.58 5.80
CA VAL A 58 3.76 1.70 4.36
C VAL A 58 2.35 1.24 4.02
N TYR A 59 1.70 1.97 3.14
CA TYR A 59 0.37 1.71 2.66
C TYR A 59 0.44 0.89 1.36
N ASN A 60 -0.49 -0.05 1.19
CA ASN A 60 -0.62 -0.81 -0.05
C ASN A 60 -0.83 0.16 -1.25
N PRO A 61 0.05 0.16 -2.27
CA PRO A 61 -0.05 1.12 -3.37
C PRO A 61 -1.36 1.03 -4.13
N TRP A 62 -1.84 -0.19 -4.39
CA TRP A 62 -3.08 -0.42 -5.13
C TRP A 62 -4.29 0.10 -4.37
N SER A 63 -4.40 -0.21 -3.08
CA SER A 63 -5.50 0.28 -2.25
C SER A 63 -5.58 1.80 -2.22
N VAL A 64 -4.43 2.47 -2.04
CA VAL A 64 -4.34 3.94 -2.00
C VAL A 64 -4.74 4.54 -3.35
N VAL A 65 -4.13 4.09 -4.45
CA VAL A 65 -4.42 4.61 -5.79
C VAL A 65 -5.87 4.37 -6.18
N LYS A 66 -6.41 3.19 -5.89
CA LYS A 66 -7.78 2.84 -6.25
C LYS A 66 -8.80 3.67 -5.46
N TYR A 67 -8.56 3.87 -4.17
CA TYR A 67 -9.40 4.76 -3.37
C TYR A 67 -9.37 6.20 -3.88
N ILE A 68 -8.19 6.75 -4.17
CA ILE A 68 -8.06 8.11 -4.71
C ILE A 68 -8.77 8.23 -6.07
N PHE A 69 -8.63 7.23 -6.94
CA PHE A 69 -9.33 7.20 -8.23
C PHE A 69 -10.85 7.26 -8.07
N ASP A 70 -11.40 6.45 -7.17
CA ASP A 70 -12.84 6.44 -6.90
C ASP A 70 -13.27 7.77 -6.24
N ALA A 71 -12.50 8.27 -5.25
CA ALA A 71 -12.80 9.51 -4.52
C ALA A 71 -12.67 10.78 -5.36
N ASN A 72 -11.83 10.75 -6.39
CA ASN A 72 -11.72 11.82 -7.38
C ASN A 72 -12.92 11.86 -8.32
N THR A 73 -13.65 10.75 -8.46
CA THR A 73 -14.89 10.66 -9.25
C THR A 73 -16.12 10.99 -8.39
N ASP A 74 -16.16 10.46 -7.17
CA ASP A 74 -17.21 10.69 -6.18
C ASP A 74 -16.58 10.97 -4.81
N ARG A 75 -16.66 12.23 -4.36
CA ARG A 75 -16.05 12.67 -3.09
C ARG A 75 -16.68 12.03 -1.85
N GLU A 76 -17.88 11.47 -1.97
CA GLU A 76 -18.57 10.79 -0.87
C GLU A 76 -18.30 9.28 -0.84
N VAL A 77 -17.56 8.75 -1.82
CA VAL A 77 -17.27 7.32 -1.90
C VAL A 77 -16.54 6.84 -0.65
N LEU A 78 -17.01 5.71 -0.13
CA LEU A 78 -16.39 5.04 1.00
C LEU A 78 -15.27 4.10 0.51
N PRO A 79 -14.18 3.97 1.27
CA PRO A 79 -13.13 3.01 0.95
C PRO A 79 -13.69 1.59 0.92
N SER A 80 -13.15 0.78 0.02
CA SER A 80 -13.44 -0.66 -0.06
C SER A 80 -12.20 -1.50 0.23
N SER A 81 -12.39 -2.80 0.44
CA SER A 81 -11.31 -3.79 0.63
C SER A 81 -10.53 -4.06 -0.66
N TYR A 82 -9.91 -3.04 -1.25
CA TYR A 82 -9.16 -3.15 -2.51
C TYR A 82 -7.94 -4.08 -2.40
N TRP A 83 -7.45 -4.32 -1.19
CA TRP A 83 -6.38 -5.29 -0.91
C TRP A 83 -6.79 -6.72 -1.26
N ALA A 84 -8.08 -7.07 -1.12
CA ALA A 84 -8.59 -8.42 -1.43
C ALA A 84 -8.48 -8.77 -2.92
N ASN A 85 -8.42 -7.77 -3.79
CA ASN A 85 -8.27 -7.95 -5.24
C ASN A 85 -6.80 -8.01 -5.71
N THR A 86 -5.84 -7.86 -4.79
CA THR A 86 -4.39 -7.92 -5.13
C THR A 86 -3.81 -9.32 -4.98
N SER A 87 -4.53 -10.27 -4.40
CA SER A 87 -4.18 -11.69 -4.45
C SER A 87 -4.91 -12.35 -5.61
N SER A 88 -4.30 -12.34 -6.80
CA SER A 88 -4.57 -13.38 -7.81
C SER A 88 -4.01 -14.73 -7.33
N ASN A 89 -4.45 -15.17 -6.15
CA ASN A 89 -4.55 -16.57 -5.80
C ASN A 89 -6.04 -16.88 -5.78
N SER A 90 -6.64 -17.03 -6.96
CA SER A 90 -7.60 -18.13 -7.07
C SER A 90 -6.83 -19.41 -6.68
N ILE A 91 -7.42 -20.27 -5.83
CA ILE A 91 -6.88 -21.54 -5.23
C ILE A 91 -6.50 -21.33 -3.74
N VAL A 92 -7.16 -21.91 -2.72
CA VAL A 92 -7.79 -23.25 -2.55
C VAL A 92 -9.11 -23.13 -1.76
N LYS A 93 -10.19 -23.75 -2.25
CA LYS A 93 -11.30 -24.24 -1.41
C LYS A 93 -10.87 -25.62 -0.88
N SER A 94 -10.87 -25.80 0.43
CA SER A 94 -10.94 -27.13 1.07
C SER A 94 -12.36 -27.35 1.56
#